data_AF-A0A6A7MC22-F1
#
_entry.id   AF-A0A6A7MC22-F1
#
_cell.length_a   1.000
_cell.length_b   1.000
_cell.length_c   1.000
_cell.angle_alpha   90.00
_cell.angle_beta   90.00
_cell.angle_gamma   90.00
#
_symmetry.space_group_name_H-M   'P 1'
#
loop_
_entity.id
_entity.type
_entity.pdbx_description
1 polymer ?
#
loop_
_entity_poly.entity_id
_entity_poly.type
_entity_poly.pdbx_seq_one_letter_code
_entity_poly.pdbx_strand_id
1 'polypeptide(L)'
;MTRPNPSPSRWAKQIEAARDAADDERFNIGHAAALLEMLGDHIGTPHRSRDDLECQTLGVRVEYLAHQIKRHAEDLAAELEKIEKAVMAMTRGAPADPEPDGEPEGANVVRLNPDDAA
;
A
#
# COMPACT_ATOMS: atom_id res chain seq x y z
N MET A 1 -19.71 -24.56 -0.01
CA MET A 1 -18.40 -24.38 -0.68
C MET A 1 -17.59 -23.39 0.13
N THR A 2 -16.71 -23.87 1.00
CA THR A 2 -15.84 -23.04 1.83
C THR A 2 -14.66 -22.61 0.94
N ARG A 3 -14.44 -21.30 0.74
CA ARG A 3 -13.26 -20.84 0.00
C ARG A 3 -12.00 -21.32 0.73
N PRO A 4 -11.00 -21.86 0.01
CA PRO A 4 -9.76 -22.26 0.65
C PRO A 4 -9.11 -21.03 1.33
N ASN A 5 -8.74 -21.18 2.60
CA ASN A 5 -8.08 -20.13 3.35
C ASN A 5 -6.72 -19.87 2.69
N PRO A 6 -6.32 -18.61 2.40
CA PRO A 6 -5.04 -18.33 1.75
C PRO A 6 -3.88 -18.81 2.62
N SER A 7 -2.82 -19.31 1.99
CA SER A 7 -1.59 -19.68 2.69
C SER A 7 -0.98 -18.48 3.41
N PRO A 8 -0.25 -18.68 4.53
CA PRO A 8 0.43 -17.60 5.25
C PRO A 8 1.37 -16.77 4.35
N SER A 9 2.04 -17.42 3.40
CA SER A 9 2.91 -16.78 2.40
C SER A 9 2.15 -15.86 1.44
N ARG A 10 0.92 -16.22 1.08
CA ARG A 10 0.05 -15.39 0.24
C ARG A 10 -0.49 -14.18 1.00
N TRP A 11 -0.79 -14.34 2.29
CA TRP A 11 -1.16 -13.23 3.17
C TRP A 11 -0.03 -12.21 3.32
N ALA A 12 1.20 -12.66 3.56
CA ALA A 12 2.35 -11.77 3.68
C ALA A 12 2.56 -10.90 2.43
N LYS A 13 2.52 -11.50 1.23
CA LYS A 13 2.65 -10.77 -0.04
C LYS A 13 1.51 -9.77 -0.27
N GLN A 14 0.27 -10.11 0.11
CA GLN A 14 -0.86 -9.20 -0.03
C GLN A 14 -0.75 -7.99 0.89
N ILE A 15 -0.19 -8.17 2.08
CA ILE A 15 0.00 -7.10 3.06
C ILE A 15 1.14 -6.18 2.63
N GLU A 16 2.23 -6.73 2.13
CA GLU A 16 3.33 -5.94 1.55
C GLU A 16 2.82 -5.08 0.38
N ALA A 17 2.08 -5.67 -0.56
CA ALA A 17 1.48 -4.90 -1.66
C ALA A 17 0.47 -3.84 -1.20
N ALA A 18 -0.33 -4.15 -0.17
CA ALA A 18 -1.28 -3.19 0.40
C ALA A 18 -0.56 -2.05 1.14
N ARG A 19 0.58 -2.33 1.76
CA ARG A 19 1.43 -1.33 2.41
C ARG A 19 2.03 -0.38 1.38
N ASP A 20 2.64 -0.91 0.32
CA ASP A 20 3.24 -0.08 -0.73
C ASP A 20 2.19 0.84 -1.36
N ALA A 21 1.01 0.30 -1.70
CA ALA A 21 -0.09 1.09 -2.25
C ALA A 21 -0.57 2.18 -1.28
N ALA A 22 -0.56 1.91 0.02
CA ALA A 22 -0.97 2.89 1.01
C ALA A 22 0.10 3.95 1.31
N ASP A 23 1.38 3.59 1.26
CA ASP A 23 2.48 4.54 1.36
C ASP A 23 2.50 5.50 0.16
N ASP A 24 2.23 5.00 -1.05
CA ASP A 24 2.06 5.81 -2.26
C ASP A 24 0.85 6.75 -2.14
N GLU A 25 -0.29 6.25 -1.67
CA GLU A 25 -1.48 7.08 -1.48
C GLU A 25 -1.26 8.14 -0.39
N ARG A 26 -0.57 7.79 0.71
CA ARG A 26 -0.17 8.76 1.75
C ARG A 26 0.69 9.87 1.17
N PHE A 27 1.64 9.52 0.31
CA PHE A 27 2.49 10.50 -0.37
C PHE A 27 1.64 11.45 -1.24
N ASN A 28 0.75 10.90 -2.07
CA ASN A 28 -0.12 11.68 -2.94
C ASN A 28 -1.04 12.63 -2.15
N ILE A 29 -1.68 12.13 -1.09
CA ILE A 29 -2.55 12.93 -0.23
C ILE A 29 -1.74 14.01 0.51
N GLY A 30 -0.55 13.69 1.01
CA GLY A 30 0.34 14.65 1.64
C GLY A 30 0.76 15.78 0.69
N HIS A 31 1.05 15.44 -0.58
CA HIS A 31 1.34 16.42 -1.61
C HIS A 31 0.14 17.32 -1.92
N ALA A 32 -1.06 16.74 -2.07
CA ALA A 32 -2.28 17.51 -2.29
C ALA A 32 -2.60 18.45 -1.12
N ALA A 33 -2.38 18.01 0.12
CA ALA A 33 -2.53 18.84 1.31
C ALA A 33 -1.56 20.03 1.28
N ALA A 34 -0.29 19.82 0.95
CA ALA A 34 0.68 20.91 0.84
C ALA A 34 0.28 21.95 -0.24
N LEU A 35 -0.25 21.51 -1.38
CA LEU A 35 -0.76 22.41 -2.42
C LEU A 35 -1.96 23.22 -1.92
N LEU A 36 -2.87 22.61 -1.15
CA LEU A 36 -4.00 23.31 -0.55
C LEU A 36 -3.54 24.34 0.48
N GLU A 37 -2.54 24.02 1.29
CA GLU A 37 -1.95 24.96 2.25
C GLU A 37 -1.38 26.19 1.54
N MET A 38 -0.59 25.99 0.47
CA MET A 38 -0.08 27.09 -0.36
C MET A 38 -1.20 27.91 -1.02
N LEU A 39 -2.28 27.26 -1.46
CA LEU A 39 -3.44 27.94 -2.02
C LEU A 39 -4.17 28.79 -0.96
N GLY A 40 -4.31 28.25 0.24
CA GLY A 40 -4.92 28.96 1.36
C GLY A 40 -4.14 30.22 1.73
N ASP A 41 -2.81 30.12 1.82
CA ASP A 41 -1.93 31.27 2.07
C ASP A 41 -2.04 32.32 0.94
N HIS A 42 -2.07 31.89 -0.32
CA HIS A 42 -2.21 32.79 -1.46
C HIS A 42 -3.55 33.54 -1.47
N ILE A 43 -4.65 32.85 -1.13
CA ILE A 43 -5.99 33.46 -1.04
C ILE A 43 -6.07 34.37 0.20
N GLY A 44 -5.49 33.94 1.31
CA GLY A 44 -5.61 34.59 2.61
C GLY A 44 -4.69 35.81 2.78
N THR A 45 -3.59 35.88 2.02
CA THR A 45 -2.66 37.00 2.09
C THR A 45 -3.25 38.24 1.39
N PRO A 46 -3.52 39.33 2.13
CA PRO A 46 -4.01 40.56 1.52
C PRO A 46 -2.95 41.14 0.58
N HIS A 47 -3.27 41.17 -0.72
CA HIS A 47 -2.49 41.93 -1.69
C HIS A 47 -2.84 43.42 -1.57
N ARG A 48 -1.94 44.28 -2.06
CA ARG A 48 -1.97 45.76 -1.98
C ARG A 48 -3.27 46.45 -2.47
N SER A 49 -4.26 45.71 -2.94
CA SER A 49 -5.55 46.17 -3.47
C SER A 49 -6.78 45.37 -2.99
N ARG A 50 -6.63 44.37 -2.11
CA ARG A 50 -7.75 43.57 -1.59
C ARG A 50 -7.59 43.29 -0.09
N ASP A 51 -8.00 44.25 0.74
CA ASP A 51 -8.31 44.02 2.16
C ASP A 51 -9.72 43.42 2.28
N ASP A 52 -9.91 42.22 1.72
CA ASP A 52 -11.18 41.52 1.79
C ASP A 52 -11.15 40.46 2.91
N LEU A 53 -11.87 40.74 4.00
CA LEU A 53 -12.07 39.83 5.13
C LEU A 53 -12.62 38.46 4.70
N GLU A 54 -13.39 38.39 3.61
CA GLU A 54 -13.91 37.14 3.09
C GLU A 54 -12.81 36.27 2.48
N CYS A 55 -11.88 36.86 1.72
CA CYS A 55 -10.72 36.16 1.18
C CYS A 55 -9.80 35.63 2.28
N GLN A 56 -9.54 36.45 3.32
CA GLN A 56 -8.76 36.01 4.49
C GLN A 56 -9.41 34.82 5.19
N THR A 57 -10.73 34.88 5.41
CA THR A 57 -11.49 33.77 6.02
C THR A 57 -11.45 32.52 5.16
N LEU A 58 -11.52 32.66 3.83
CA LEU A 58 -11.46 31.53 2.90
C LEU A 58 -10.07 30.90 2.88
N GLY A 59 -9.00 31.69 2.87
CA GLY A 59 -7.62 31.21 2.95
C GLY A 59 -7.38 30.34 4.19
N VAL A 60 -7.74 30.84 5.37
CA VAL A 60 -7.63 30.10 6.64
C VAL A 60 -8.42 28.80 6.62
N ARG A 61 -9.61 28.78 5.99
CA ARG A 61 -10.41 27.55 5.86
C ARG A 61 -9.72 26.52 4.98
N VAL A 62 -9.11 26.94 3.88
CA VAL A 62 -8.38 26.04 2.98
C VAL A 62 -7.15 25.47 3.67
N GLU A 63 -6.38 26.30 4.39
CA GLU A 63 -5.24 25.83 5.21
C GLU A 63 -5.69 24.84 6.29
N TYR A 64 -6.81 25.10 6.96
CA TYR A 64 -7.36 24.18 7.95
C TYR A 64 -7.73 22.83 7.34
N LEU A 65 -8.36 22.81 6.17
CA LEU A 65 -8.70 21.57 5.46
C LEU A 65 -7.44 20.80 5.03
N ALA A 66 -6.41 21.51 4.55
CA ALA A 66 -5.12 20.91 4.22
C ALA A 66 -4.53 20.17 5.42
N HIS A 67 -4.50 20.82 6.58
CA HIS A 67 -4.02 20.22 7.83
C HIS A 67 -4.82 18.99 8.25
N GLN A 68 -6.16 19.03 8.14
CA GLN A 68 -7.01 17.88 8.47
C GLN A 68 -6.77 16.69 7.54
N ILE A 69 -6.64 16.94 6.24
CA ILE A 69 -6.34 15.91 5.24
C ILE A 69 -4.99 15.25 5.55
N LYS A 70 -3.97 16.07 5.82
CA LYS A 70 -2.62 15.58 6.17
C LYS A 70 -2.65 14.71 7.42
N ARG A 71 -3.34 15.17 8.47
CA ARG A 71 -3.48 14.41 9.72
C ARG A 71 -4.18 13.07 9.51
N HIS A 72 -5.26 13.03 8.72
CA HIS A 72 -5.93 11.78 8.40
C HIS A 72 -5.04 10.82 7.62
N ALA A 73 -4.23 11.31 6.68
CA ALA A 73 -3.26 10.47 5.97
C ALA A 73 -2.21 9.87 6.91
N GLU A 74 -1.73 10.63 7.89
CA GLU A 74 -0.81 10.15 8.93
C GLU A 74 -1.48 9.10 9.84
N ASP A 75 -2.72 9.34 10.28
CA ASP A 75 -3.49 8.39 11.10
C ASP A 75 -3.74 7.06 10.37
N LEU A 76 -4.10 7.10 9.08
CA LEU A 76 -4.27 5.88 8.26
C LEU A 76 -2.98 5.07 8.16
N ALA A 77 -1.84 5.74 7.99
CA ALA A 77 -0.54 5.08 7.91
C ALA A 77 -0.17 4.38 9.22
N ALA A 78 -0.46 5.02 10.36
CA ALA A 78 -0.23 4.44 11.68
C ALA A 78 -1.11 3.21 11.93
N GLU A 79 -2.37 3.21 11.47
CA GLU A 79 -3.25 2.03 11.57
C GLU A 79 -2.77 0.87 10.69
N LEU A 80 -2.26 1.15 9.49
CA LEU A 80 -1.68 0.12 8.62
C LEU A 80 -0.45 -0.55 9.24
N GLU A 81 0.42 0.23 9.89
CA GLU A 81 1.57 -0.32 10.61
C GLU A 81 1.14 -1.26 11.75
N LYS A 82 0.05 -0.94 12.45
CA LYS A 82 -0.51 -1.81 13.49
C LYS A 82 -1.04 -3.11 12.90
N ILE A 83 -1.73 -3.06 11.76
CA ILE A 83 -2.22 -4.24 11.05
C ILE A 83 -1.06 -5.11 10.59
N GLU A 84 -0.02 -4.52 10.00
CA GLU A 84 1.19 -5.25 9.57
C GLU A 84 1.85 -5.97 10.75
N LYS A 85 2.04 -5.29 11.88
CA LYS A 85 2.57 -5.89 13.12
C LYS A 85 1.71 -7.04 13.62
N ALA A 86 0.38 -6.87 13.62
CA ALA A 86 -0.55 -7.91 14.04
C ALA A 86 -0.46 -9.15 13.13
N VAL A 87 -0.38 -8.96 11.81
CA VAL A 87 -0.29 -10.10 10.89
C VAL A 87 1.08 -10.78 10.96
N MET A 88 2.18 -10.03 11.04
CA MET A 88 3.51 -10.61 11.24
C MET A 88 3.60 -11.44 12.52
N ALA A 89 2.90 -11.04 13.59
CA ALA A 89 2.81 -11.83 14.81
C ALA A 89 2.02 -13.14 14.61
N MET A 90 0.96 -13.12 13.79
CA MET A 90 0.17 -14.32 13.46
C MET A 90 0.95 -15.30 12.55
N THR A 91 1.71 -14.80 11.58
CA THR A 91 2.49 -15.64 10.65
C THR A 91 3.72 -16.25 11.28
N ARG A 92 4.33 -15.62 12.30
CA ARG A 92 5.48 -16.15 13.04
C ARG A 92 5.18 -17.44 13.83
N GLY A 93 3.90 -17.71 14.11
CA GLY A 93 3.44 -18.96 14.75
C GLY A 93 2.90 -20.01 13.78
N ALA A 94 2.85 -19.71 12.47
CA ALA A 94 2.34 -20.64 11.48
C ALA A 94 3.41 -21.69 11.14
N PRO A 95 3.07 -22.99 11.09
CA PRO A 95 3.98 -24.00 10.57
C PRO A 95 4.37 -23.60 9.15
N ALA A 96 5.66 -23.75 8.83
CA ALA A 96 6.15 -23.56 7.46
C ALA A 96 5.29 -24.45 6.55
N ASP A 97 4.67 -23.85 5.52
CA ASP A 97 4.06 -24.64 4.45
C ASP A 97 5.16 -25.57 3.93
N PRO A 98 4.91 -26.89 3.83
CA PRO A 98 5.88 -27.78 3.20
C PRO A 98 6.16 -27.23 1.80
N GLU A 99 7.44 -27.08 1.47
CA GLU A 99 7.85 -26.75 0.12
C GLU A 99 7.13 -27.70 -0.85
N PRO A 100 6.60 -27.21 -1.99
CA PRO A 100 6.07 -28.11 -3.00
C PRO A 100 7.24 -29.00 -3.43
N ASP A 101 7.18 -30.28 -3.01
CA ASP A 101 8.11 -31.33 -3.42
C ASP A 101 8.38 -31.17 -4.91
N GLY A 102 9.65 -30.96 -5.26
CA GLY A 102 10.08 -30.74 -6.62
C GLY A 102 9.46 -31.76 -7.55
N GLU A 103 8.85 -31.27 -8.64
CA GLU A 103 8.42 -32.11 -9.74
C GLU A 103 9.57 -33.07 -10.09
N PRO A 104 9.36 -34.40 -10.08
CA PRO A 104 10.40 -35.30 -10.56
C PRO A 104 10.62 -34.98 -12.04
N GLU A 105 11.79 -34.41 -12.34
CA GLU A 105 12.30 -34.31 -13.71
C GLU A 105 12.09 -35.68 -14.36
N GLY A 106 11.22 -35.70 -15.36
CA GLY A 106 10.95 -36.89 -16.15
C GLY A 106 12.26 -37.39 -16.72
N ALA A 107 12.79 -38.46 -16.10
CA ALA A 107 13.81 -39.30 -16.68
C ALA A 107 13.27 -39.79 -18.02
N ASN A 108 13.64 -39.10 -19.09
CA ASN A 108 13.35 -39.48 -20.45
C ASN A 108 14.22 -40.70 -20.76
N VAL A 109 13.78 -41.88 -20.31
CA VAL A 109 14.38 -43.16 -20.68
C VAL A 109 14.01 -43.41 -22.13
N VAL A 110 14.84 -42.91 -23.03
CA VAL A 110 14.87 -43.36 -24.42
C VAL A 110 15.26 -44.84 -24.37
N ARG A 111 14.26 -45.74 -24.47
CA ARG A 111 14.52 -47.14 -24.80
C ARG A 111 15.04 -47.18 -26.23
N LEU A 112 16.34 -47.41 -26.38
CA LEU A 112 16.89 -47.96 -27.61
C LEU A 112 16.32 -49.38 -27.75
N ASN A 113 15.43 -49.58 -28.73
CA ASN A 113 15.09 -50.93 -29.20
C ASN A 113 16.29 -51.46 -29.99
N PRO A 114 16.84 -52.64 -29.68
CA PRO A 114 17.97 -53.20 -30.41
C PRO A 114 17.61 -53.91 -31.74
N ASP A 115 16.42 -53.71 -32.32
CA ASP A 115 15.96 -54.51 -33.46
C ASP A 115 15.92 -53.81 -34.84
N ASP A 116 16.47 -52.59 -34.98
CA ASP A 116 16.58 -51.92 -36.30
C ASP A 116 18.01 -51.98 -36.90
N ALA A 117 18.71 -53.09 -36.68
CA ALA A 117 19.96 -53.40 -37.39
C ALA A 117 19.82 -54.72 -38.17
N ALA A 118 19.12 -54.65 -39.31
CA ALA A 118 19.20 -55.63 -40.39
C ALA A 118 19.00 -54.94 -41.75
#